data_AF-A0A538SMD5-F1
#
_entry.id   AF-A0A538SMD5-F1
#
_cell.length_a   1.000
_cell.length_b   1.000
_cell.length_c   1.000
_cell.angle_alpha   90.00
_cell.angle_beta   90.00
_cell.angle_gamma   90.00
#
_symmetry.space_group_name_H-M   'P 1'
#
loop_
_entity.id
_entity.type
_entity.pdbx_description
1 polymer ?
#
loop_
_entity_poly.entity_id
_entity_poly.type
_entity_poly.pdbx_seq_one_letter_code
_entity_poly.pdbx_strand_id
1 'polypeptide(L)'
;MTMGQPSQQSTGALRAEHEKILASVRAHAERVEKLHEQPTPQQMAIARELLEYVRKQVAPHARAEEYTLYPAADWAAGEGSHLTEVPRFEHQLVTRSCDALDKAIQTGVPAGKLMRLCYAILGIIEAHFAATEEVLLPYLDKKFDGARFEKEVLTPLRAERGAKR
;
A
#
# COMPACT_ATOMS: atom_id res chain seq x y z
N MET A 1 -2.51 18.08 -36.49
CA MET A 1 -2.98 17.40 -35.27
C MET A 1 -2.55 15.95 -35.35
N THR A 2 -1.36 15.65 -34.85
CA THR A 2 -0.89 14.27 -34.69
C THR A 2 -1.34 13.80 -33.31
N MET A 3 -2.28 12.86 -33.27
CA MET A 3 -2.57 12.13 -32.03
C MET A 3 -1.30 11.34 -31.69
N GLY A 4 -0.54 11.86 -30.72
CA GLY A 4 0.61 11.15 -30.19
C GLY A 4 0.17 9.77 -29.72
N GLN A 5 0.95 8.74 -30.06
CA GLN A 5 0.81 7.43 -29.45
C GLN A 5 0.70 7.61 -27.92
N PRO A 6 -0.17 6.87 -27.21
CA PRO A 6 -0.20 6.94 -25.76
C PRO A 6 1.22 6.63 -25.28
N SER A 7 1.89 7.64 -24.73
CA SER A 7 3.20 7.45 -24.12
C SER A 7 3.01 6.36 -23.08
N GLN A 8 3.74 5.26 -23.22
CA GLN A 8 3.80 4.21 -22.22
C GLN A 8 3.98 4.89 -20.86
N GLN A 9 3.02 4.71 -19.95
CA GLN A 9 3.03 5.35 -18.63
C GLN A 9 4.37 5.05 -17.98
N SER A 10 5.14 6.09 -17.66
CA SER A 10 6.46 5.98 -17.02
C SER A 10 6.40 5.12 -15.76
N THR A 11 5.25 5.15 -15.07
CA THR A 11 4.97 4.45 -13.82
C THR A 11 4.51 3.00 -14.01
N GLY A 12 4.41 2.48 -15.23
CA GLY A 12 3.80 1.17 -15.52
C GLY A 12 4.44 -0.01 -14.77
N ALA A 13 5.75 0.01 -14.55
CA ALA A 13 6.42 -1.03 -13.77
C ALA A 13 6.03 -0.99 -12.28
N LEU A 14 5.80 0.19 -11.71
CA LEU A 14 5.35 0.34 -10.33
C LEU A 14 3.90 -0.12 -10.16
N ARG A 15 3.00 0.23 -11.10
CA ARG A 15 1.61 -0.27 -11.12
C ARG A 15 1.54 -1.79 -11.16
N ALA A 16 2.41 -2.42 -11.95
CA ALA A 16 2.52 -3.88 -11.99
C ALA A 16 3.03 -4.48 -10.66
N GLU A 17 3.80 -3.74 -9.87
CA GLU A 17 4.16 -4.15 -8.50
C GLU A 17 2.99 -3.95 -7.52
N HIS A 18 2.26 -2.82 -7.63
CA HIS A 18 1.07 -2.53 -6.84
C HIS A 18 -0.02 -3.60 -7.05
N GLU A 19 -0.29 -4.02 -8.29
CA GLU A 19 -1.29 -5.07 -8.56
C GLU A 19 -0.94 -6.41 -7.89
N LYS A 20 0.35 -6.76 -7.76
CA LYS A 20 0.75 -7.98 -7.02
C LYS A 20 0.47 -7.87 -5.52
N ILE A 21 0.67 -6.68 -4.95
CA ILE A 21 0.32 -6.40 -3.56
C ILE A 21 -1.20 -6.46 -3.39
N LEU A 22 -1.96 -5.78 -4.25
CA LEU A 22 -3.42 -5.79 -4.23
C LEU A 22 -4.01 -7.19 -4.40
N ALA A 23 -3.47 -8.03 -5.28
CA ALA A 23 -3.91 -9.42 -5.40
C ALA A 23 -3.75 -10.19 -4.07
N SER A 24 -2.65 -9.96 -3.34
CA SER A 24 -2.44 -10.56 -2.02
C SER A 24 -3.39 -9.98 -0.96
N VAL A 25 -3.65 -8.67 -0.99
CA VAL A 25 -4.63 -7.99 -0.13
C VAL A 25 -6.02 -8.60 -0.33
N ARG A 26 -6.48 -8.77 -1.58
CA ARG A 26 -7.75 -9.42 -1.92
C ARG A 26 -7.82 -10.86 -1.40
N ALA A 27 -6.74 -11.64 -1.56
CA ALA A 27 -6.67 -13.00 -1.03
C ALA A 27 -6.69 -13.06 0.51
N HIS A 28 -6.22 -12.02 1.21
CA HIS A 28 -6.43 -11.89 2.66
C HIS A 28 -7.87 -11.51 3.00
N ALA A 29 -8.51 -10.62 2.23
CA ALA A 29 -9.91 -10.24 2.41
C ALA A 29 -10.86 -11.44 2.31
N GLU A 30 -10.68 -12.30 1.30
CA GLU A 30 -11.46 -13.54 1.11
C GLU A 30 -11.35 -14.49 2.31
N ARG A 31 -10.16 -14.59 2.93
CA ARG A 31 -9.94 -15.40 4.14
C ARG A 31 -10.61 -14.78 5.36
N VAL A 32 -10.55 -13.45 5.48
CA VAL A 32 -11.17 -12.70 6.59
C VAL A 32 -12.69 -12.80 6.55
N GLU A 33 -13.30 -12.84 5.35
CA GLU A 33 -14.76 -12.99 5.19
C GLU A 33 -15.29 -14.25 5.85
N LYS A 34 -14.54 -15.35 5.72
CA LYS A 34 -14.86 -16.67 6.29
C LYS A 34 -14.37 -16.86 7.72
N LEU A 35 -13.83 -15.82 8.36
CA LEU A 35 -13.21 -15.93 9.69
C LEU A 35 -14.22 -16.45 10.73
N HIS A 36 -15.46 -15.97 10.71
CA HIS A 36 -16.49 -16.38 11.66
C HIS A 36 -16.89 -17.86 11.57
N GLU A 37 -16.60 -18.53 10.45
CA GLU A 37 -16.87 -19.95 10.21
C GLU A 37 -15.78 -20.86 10.82
N GLN A 38 -14.64 -20.29 11.20
CA GLN A 38 -13.49 -21.02 11.69
C GLN A 38 -13.52 -21.20 13.22
N PRO A 39 -12.88 -22.24 13.78
CA PRO A 39 -12.68 -22.33 15.22
C PRO A 39 -11.75 -21.22 15.74
N THR A 40 -11.90 -20.83 17.01
CA THR A 40 -11.19 -19.68 17.61
C THR A 40 -9.67 -19.67 17.36
N PRO A 41 -8.91 -20.78 17.50
CA PRO A 41 -7.48 -20.77 17.20
C PRO A 41 -7.17 -20.37 15.75
N GLN A 42 -7.96 -20.85 14.79
CA GLN A 42 -7.82 -20.53 13.36
C GLN A 42 -8.22 -19.09 13.06
N GLN A 43 -9.24 -18.55 13.75
CA GLN A 43 -9.60 -17.13 13.64
C GLN A 43 -8.40 -16.22 13.98
N MET A 44 -7.71 -16.53 15.08
CA MET A 44 -6.53 -15.78 15.53
C MET A 44 -5.36 -15.96 14.56
N ALA A 45 -5.20 -17.15 13.98
CA ALA A 45 -4.16 -17.43 12.99
C ALA A 45 -4.37 -16.59 11.72
N ILE A 46 -5.58 -16.56 11.17
CA ILE A 46 -5.92 -15.76 9.97
C ILE A 46 -5.68 -14.26 10.21
N ALA A 47 -6.12 -13.74 11.36
CA ALA A 47 -5.87 -12.35 11.74
C ALA A 47 -4.37 -12.05 11.86
N ARG A 48 -3.59 -12.97 12.44
CA ARG A 48 -2.14 -12.83 12.56
C ARG A 48 -1.43 -12.90 11.21
N GLU A 49 -1.89 -13.74 10.28
CA GLU A 49 -1.35 -13.80 8.93
C GLU A 49 -1.49 -12.47 8.19
N LEU A 50 -2.65 -11.80 8.29
CA LEU A 50 -2.83 -10.46 7.73
C LEU A 50 -1.87 -9.45 8.37
N LEU A 51 -1.77 -9.45 9.70
CA LEU A 51 -0.87 -8.55 10.43
C LEU A 51 0.59 -8.74 9.98
N GLU A 52 1.04 -9.99 9.86
CA GLU A 52 2.40 -10.32 9.40
C GLU A 52 2.62 -9.94 7.93
N TYR A 53 1.62 -10.14 7.07
CA TYR A 53 1.68 -9.69 5.68
C TYR A 53 1.87 -8.17 5.59
N VAL A 54 1.06 -7.40 6.32
CA VAL A 54 1.19 -5.94 6.33
C VAL A 54 2.56 -5.50 6.85
N ARG A 55 3.03 -6.09 7.95
CA ARG A 55 4.35 -5.76 8.54
C ARG A 55 5.53 -6.10 7.63
N LYS A 56 5.46 -7.21 6.88
CA LYS A 56 6.59 -7.72 6.09
C LYS A 56 6.58 -7.29 4.63
N GLN A 57 5.41 -6.94 4.08
CA GLN A 57 5.25 -6.63 2.65
C GLN A 57 4.78 -5.19 2.45
N VAL A 58 3.67 -4.81 3.07
CA VAL A 58 3.03 -3.49 2.81
C VAL A 58 3.80 -2.36 3.49
N ALA A 59 4.13 -2.47 4.77
CA ALA A 59 4.80 -1.40 5.50
C ALA A 59 6.20 -1.06 4.95
N PRO A 60 7.07 -2.04 4.58
CA PRO A 60 8.33 -1.73 3.90
C PRO A 60 8.14 -1.05 2.54
N HIS A 61 7.11 -1.43 1.79
CA HIS A 61 6.76 -0.79 0.52
C HIS A 61 6.31 0.66 0.71
N ALA A 62 5.34 0.90 1.60
CA ALA A 62 4.86 2.23 1.99
C ALA A 62 6.00 3.15 2.44
N ARG A 63 6.90 2.64 3.29
CA ARG A 63 8.10 3.36 3.71
C ARG A 63 8.98 3.73 2.52
N ALA A 64 9.24 2.80 1.60
CA ALA A 64 10.08 3.06 0.45
C ALA A 64 9.48 4.18 -0.44
N GLU A 65 8.16 4.18 -0.65
CA GLU A 65 7.46 5.26 -1.36
C GLU A 65 7.65 6.62 -0.68
N GLU A 66 7.58 6.68 0.65
CA GLU A 66 7.78 7.92 1.40
C GLU A 66 9.15 8.57 1.17
N TYR A 67 10.19 7.76 0.96
CA TYR A 67 11.56 8.23 0.73
C TYR A 67 11.86 8.58 -0.73
N THR A 68 11.10 8.02 -1.69
CA THR A 68 11.46 8.09 -3.11
C THR A 68 10.31 8.63 -3.97
N LEU A 69 9.18 7.93 -3.99
CA LEU A 69 8.02 8.25 -4.80
C LEU A 69 7.42 9.59 -4.41
N TYR A 70 7.23 9.82 -3.12
CA TYR A 70 6.50 10.99 -2.62
C TYR A 70 7.23 12.31 -2.87
N PRO A 71 8.54 12.44 -2.59
CA PRO A 71 9.29 13.64 -3.00
C PRO A 71 9.21 13.92 -4.50
N ALA A 72 9.27 12.88 -5.34
CA ALA A 72 9.16 13.04 -6.79
C ALA A 72 7.75 13.48 -7.21
N ALA A 73 6.71 12.95 -6.55
CA ALA A 73 5.32 13.30 -6.83
C ALA A 73 4.99 14.74 -6.42
N ASP A 74 5.44 15.18 -5.25
CA ASP A 74 5.27 16.59 -4.82
C ASP A 74 6.01 17.53 -5.76
N TRP A 75 7.24 17.21 -6.17
CA TRP A 75 7.95 17.98 -7.18
C TRP A 75 7.19 18.04 -8.52
N ALA A 76 6.62 16.92 -8.97
CA ALA A 76 5.88 16.84 -10.21
C ALA A 76 4.55 17.63 -10.18
N ALA A 77 3.93 17.72 -9.00
CA ALA A 77 2.71 18.48 -8.74
C ALA A 77 2.94 20.00 -8.69
N GLY A 78 4.15 20.45 -8.30
CA GLY A 78 4.57 21.85 -8.37
C GLY A 78 5.19 22.35 -7.07
N GLU A 79 5.72 23.58 -7.12
CA GLU A 79 6.33 24.22 -5.96
C GLU A 79 5.33 24.36 -4.81
N GLY A 80 5.74 23.95 -3.60
CA GLY A 80 4.89 23.99 -2.41
C GLY A 80 3.79 22.92 -2.38
N SER A 81 3.84 21.90 -3.22
CA SER A 81 2.91 20.77 -3.13
C SER A 81 3.03 20.01 -1.80
N HIS A 82 1.88 19.68 -1.23
CA HIS A 82 1.69 18.80 -0.08
C HIS A 82 0.78 17.60 -0.41
N LEU A 83 0.70 17.24 -1.70
CA LEU A 83 -0.16 16.17 -2.21
C LEU A 83 0.06 14.86 -1.43
N THR A 84 1.31 14.57 -1.03
CA THR A 84 1.66 13.31 -0.39
C THR A 84 1.42 13.28 1.13
N GLU A 85 0.93 14.36 1.74
CA GLU A 85 0.61 14.36 3.18
C GLU A 85 -0.56 13.43 3.51
N VAL A 86 -1.55 13.33 2.62
CA VAL A 86 -2.69 12.41 2.77
C VAL A 86 -2.24 10.95 2.78
N PRO A 87 -1.52 10.43 1.76
CA PRO A 87 -1.07 9.03 1.80
C PRO A 87 -0.12 8.72 2.98
N ARG A 88 0.71 9.68 3.41
CA ARG A 88 1.50 9.53 4.65
C ARG A 88 0.62 9.38 5.89
N PHE A 89 -0.46 10.15 5.98
CA PHE A 89 -1.42 10.00 7.08
C PHE A 89 -2.17 8.66 7.02
N GLU A 90 -2.50 8.16 5.82
CA GLU A 90 -3.08 6.82 5.63
C GLU A 90 -2.15 5.71 6.12
N HIS A 91 -0.84 5.81 5.86
CA HIS A 91 0.14 4.87 6.43
C HIS A 91 0.07 4.82 7.96
N GLN A 92 -0.03 5.99 8.61
CA GLN A 92 -0.17 6.05 10.07
C GLN A 92 -1.50 5.44 10.56
N LEU A 93 -2.59 5.59 9.80
CA LEU A 93 -3.87 4.95 10.12
C LEU A 93 -3.76 3.42 10.03
N VAL A 94 -3.06 2.89 9.02
CA VAL A 94 -2.78 1.45 8.90
C VAL A 94 -1.96 0.97 10.10
N THR A 95 -0.88 1.68 10.48
CA THR A 95 -0.07 1.33 11.66
C THR A 95 -0.92 1.25 12.93
N ARG A 96 -1.72 2.27 13.22
CA ARG A 96 -2.62 2.28 14.40
C ARG A 96 -3.61 1.12 14.37
N SER A 97 -4.12 0.77 13.19
CA SER A 97 -5.06 -0.34 13.02
C SER A 97 -4.38 -1.70 13.22
N CYS A 98 -3.13 -1.85 12.78
CA CYS A 98 -2.30 -3.02 13.05
C CYS A 98 -2.02 -3.19 14.55
N ASP A 99 -1.71 -2.13 15.28
CA ASP A 99 -1.51 -2.19 16.74
C ASP A 99 -2.78 -2.63 17.47
N ALA A 100 -3.94 -2.11 17.04
CA ALA A 100 -5.23 -2.52 17.57
C ALA A 100 -5.54 -4.00 17.28
N LEU A 101 -5.20 -4.49 16.08
CA LEU A 101 -5.35 -5.89 15.69
C LEU A 101 -4.43 -6.80 16.49
N ASP A 102 -3.17 -6.43 16.69
CA ASP A 102 -2.21 -7.21 17.47
C ASP A 102 -2.69 -7.38 18.92
N LYS A 103 -3.13 -6.28 19.55
CA LYS A 103 -3.73 -6.33 20.89
C LYS A 103 -4.99 -7.18 20.93
N ALA A 104 -5.85 -7.10 19.91
CA ALA A 104 -7.05 -7.92 19.81
C ALA A 104 -6.73 -9.43 19.71
N ILE A 105 -5.69 -9.79 18.96
CA ILE A 105 -5.19 -11.17 18.86
C ILE A 105 -4.66 -11.66 20.22
N GLN A 106 -3.83 -10.85 20.89
CA GLN A 106 -3.23 -11.21 22.18
C GLN A 106 -4.28 -11.39 23.30
N THR A 107 -5.35 -10.61 23.26
CA THR A 107 -6.43 -10.65 24.26
C THR A 107 -7.56 -11.64 23.92
N GLY A 108 -7.51 -12.30 22.77
CA GLY A 108 -8.49 -13.33 22.39
C GLY A 108 -9.90 -12.79 22.16
N VAL A 109 -10.05 -11.68 21.44
CA VAL A 109 -11.37 -11.06 21.21
C VAL A 109 -12.30 -11.91 20.31
N PRO A 110 -13.63 -11.70 20.33
CA PRO A 110 -14.56 -12.41 19.44
C PRO A 110 -14.29 -12.16 17.95
N ALA A 111 -14.67 -13.13 17.11
CA ALA A 111 -14.54 -13.11 15.64
C ALA A 111 -14.97 -11.79 14.99
N GLY A 112 -16.14 -11.26 15.35
CA GLY A 112 -16.65 -10.02 14.77
C GLY A 112 -15.78 -8.79 15.05
N LYS A 113 -15.02 -8.77 16.16
CA LYS A 113 -14.04 -7.71 16.42
C LYS A 113 -12.77 -7.90 15.60
N LEU A 114 -12.30 -9.13 15.42
CA LEU A 114 -11.18 -9.43 14.52
C LEU A 114 -11.50 -9.03 13.08
N MET A 115 -12.64 -9.48 12.55
CA MET A 115 -13.07 -9.18 11.18
C MET A 115 -13.11 -7.67 10.92
N ARG A 116 -13.73 -6.91 11.82
CA ARG A 116 -13.80 -5.45 11.68
C ARG A 116 -12.42 -4.80 11.63
N LEU A 117 -11.48 -5.22 12.49
CA LEU A 117 -10.13 -4.67 12.50
C LEU A 117 -9.35 -5.06 11.25
N CYS A 118 -9.49 -6.31 10.79
CA CYS A 118 -8.91 -6.77 9.52
C CYS A 118 -9.44 -5.95 8.34
N TYR A 119 -10.77 -5.76 8.23
CA TYR A 119 -11.36 -4.96 7.16
C TYR A 119 -11.00 -3.47 7.23
N ALA A 120 -10.83 -2.91 8.42
CA ALA A 120 -10.33 -1.53 8.55
C ALA A 120 -8.93 -1.37 7.93
N ILE A 121 -8.04 -2.36 8.13
CA ILE A 121 -6.71 -2.38 7.52
C ILE A 121 -6.80 -2.57 6.00
N LEU A 122 -7.53 -3.60 5.55
CA LEU A 122 -7.64 -3.97 4.13
C LEU A 122 -8.27 -2.83 3.31
N GLY A 123 -9.35 -2.24 3.80
CA GLY A 123 -10.05 -1.16 3.11
C GLY A 123 -9.20 0.11 2.95
N ILE A 124 -8.40 0.48 3.97
CA ILE A 124 -7.48 1.61 3.85
C ILE A 124 -6.39 1.30 2.82
N ILE A 125 -5.82 0.10 2.84
CA ILE A 125 -4.78 -0.28 1.88
C ILE A 125 -5.32 -0.25 0.44
N GLU A 126 -6.51 -0.79 0.18
CA GLU A 126 -7.11 -0.76 -1.15
C GLU A 126 -7.41 0.67 -1.63
N ALA A 127 -8.00 1.51 -0.77
CA ALA A 127 -8.27 2.90 -1.09
C ALA A 127 -6.98 3.70 -1.35
N HIS A 128 -5.93 3.44 -0.56
CA HIS A 128 -4.63 4.07 -0.70
C HIS A 128 -3.99 3.76 -2.06
N PHE A 129 -3.96 2.48 -2.47
CA PHE A 129 -3.44 2.12 -3.79
C PHE A 129 -4.27 2.76 -4.91
N ALA A 130 -5.60 2.76 -4.81
CA ALA A 130 -6.45 3.41 -5.80
C ALA A 130 -6.15 4.91 -5.92
N ALA A 131 -5.99 5.62 -4.79
CA ALA A 131 -5.61 7.02 -4.80
C ALA A 131 -4.22 7.24 -5.39
N THR A 132 -3.24 6.40 -5.04
CA THR A 132 -1.90 6.47 -5.62
C THR A 132 -1.94 6.27 -7.14
N GLU A 133 -2.64 5.25 -7.61
CA GLU A 133 -2.76 4.90 -9.03
C GLU A 133 -3.50 5.96 -9.85
N GLU A 134 -4.61 6.49 -9.35
CA GLU A 134 -5.50 7.37 -10.11
C GLU A 134 -5.21 8.86 -9.91
N VAL A 135 -4.54 9.23 -8.82
CA VAL A 135 -4.27 10.64 -8.46
C VAL A 135 -2.79 10.95 -8.49
N LEU A 136 -1.96 10.16 -7.80
CA LEU A 136 -0.54 10.50 -7.59
C LEU A 136 0.32 10.17 -8.81
N LEU A 137 0.28 8.93 -9.30
CA LEU A 137 1.10 8.48 -10.43
C LEU A 137 0.90 9.29 -11.73
N PRO A 138 -0.30 9.80 -12.06
CA PRO A 138 -0.49 10.68 -13.20
C PRO A 138 0.33 11.98 -13.19
N TYR A 139 0.74 12.50 -12.02
CA TYR A 139 1.67 13.64 -11.98
C TYR A 139 3.05 13.24 -12.48
N LEU A 140 3.52 12.05 -12.11
CA LEU A 140 4.80 11.50 -12.55
C LEU A 140 4.76 11.15 -14.03
N ASP A 141 3.69 10.51 -14.51
CA ASP A 141 3.50 10.19 -15.94
C ASP A 141 3.52 11.41 -16.85
N LYS A 142 3.17 12.60 -16.33
CA LYS A 142 3.24 13.87 -17.08
C LYS A 142 4.63 14.51 -17.07
N LYS A 143 5.50 14.18 -16.12
CA LYS A 143 6.76 14.89 -15.83
C LYS A 143 8.01 14.04 -16.00
N PHE A 144 7.86 12.72 -16.05
CA PHE A 144 8.93 11.75 -16.16
C PHE A 144 8.75 10.93 -17.42
N ASP A 145 9.85 10.65 -18.11
CA ASP A 145 9.91 9.50 -19.00
C ASP A 145 10.25 8.23 -18.20
N GLY A 146 10.16 7.07 -18.84
CA GLY A 146 10.44 5.79 -18.18
C GLY A 146 11.87 5.67 -17.64
N ALA A 147 12.87 6.21 -18.35
CA ALA A 147 14.28 6.09 -17.95
C ALA A 147 14.58 6.92 -16.70
N ARG A 148 14.03 8.14 -16.62
CA ARG A 148 14.13 9.01 -15.47
C ARG A 148 13.38 8.42 -14.29
N PHE A 149 12.14 7.93 -14.49
CA PHE A 149 11.36 7.30 -13.43
C PHE A 149 12.08 6.07 -12.85
N GLU A 150 12.64 5.21 -13.71
CA GLU A 150 13.41 4.05 -13.27
C GLU A 150 14.60 4.46 -12.38
N LYS A 151 15.37 5.46 -12.83
CA LYS A 151 16.59 5.93 -12.15
C LYS A 151 16.30 6.65 -10.84
N GLU A 152 15.38 7.61 -10.85
CA GLU A 152 15.15 8.53 -9.73
C GLU A 152 14.15 7.99 -8.70
N VAL A 153 13.24 7.09 -9.11
CA VAL A 153 12.17 6.59 -8.25
C VAL A 153 12.25 5.09 -8.05
N LEU A 154 12.10 4.29 -9.12
CA LEU A 154 11.83 2.86 -8.98
C LEU A 154 13.04 2.07 -8.46
N THR A 155 14.23 2.33 -8.98
CA THR A 155 15.46 1.67 -8.50
C THR A 155 15.75 2.02 -7.03
N PRO A 156 15.72 3.31 -6.61
CA PRO A 156 15.82 3.67 -5.20
C PRO A 156 14.73 3.06 -4.32
N LEU A 157 13.48 3.00 -4.79
CA LEU A 157 12.35 2.39 -4.06
C LEU A 157 12.63 0.92 -3.77
N ARG A 158 13.05 0.16 -4.78
CA ARG A 158 13.38 -1.27 -4.61
C ARG A 158 14.55 -1.47 -3.65
N ALA A 159 15.56 -0.59 -3.71
CA ALA A 159 16.68 -0.63 -2.79
C ALA A 159 16.26 -0.34 -1.33
N GLU A 160 15.47 0.71 -1.11
CA GLU A 160 14.97 1.07 0.23
C GLU A 160 14.06 -0.03 0.79
N ARG A 161 13.18 -0.61 -0.02
CA ARG A 161 12.31 -1.73 0.38
C ARG A 161 13.10 -2.97 0.81
N GLY A 162 14.26 -3.21 0.18
CA GLY A 162 15.15 -4.33 0.51
C GLY A 162 16.10 -4.07 1.67
N ALA A 163 16.20 -2.83 2.15
CA ALA A 163 17.10 -2.48 3.25
C ALA A 163 16.58 -3.08 4.57
N LYS A 164 17.38 -3.95 5.19
CA LYS A 164 17.13 -4.41 6.56
C LYS A 164 17.42 -3.24 7.49
N ARG A 165 16.39 -2.64 8.08
CA ARG A 165 16.52 -1.64 9.15
C ARG A 165 15.85 -2.17 10.40
#